data_AF-A0A954KHM9-F1
#
_entry.id   AF-A0A954KHM9-F1
#
_cell.length_a   1.000
_cell.length_b   1.000
_cell.length_c   1.000
_cell.angle_alpha   90.00
_cell.angle_beta   90.00
_cell.angle_gamma   90.00
#
_symmetry.space_group_name_H-M   'P 1'
#
loop_
_entity.id
_entity.type
_entity.pdbx_description
1 polymer ?
#
loop_
_entity_poly.entity_id
_entity_poly.type
_entity_poly.pdbx_seq_one_letter_code
_entity_poly.pdbx_strand_id
1 'polypeptide(L)'
;NGGVFKSAAVGEQLLKVLGSWFPDAPPKTLQGERDLDHAVARGAAYYGWSKVHGGVRIRGGTARSYYVGIESAGLAIPGIPRPLRALCVVPRGMEEGTEADVPSDEIGLIVGEPAHFRFFSSSIRKDDQPGMQIDSWEEEEIVETDSLEATLPAEAGDEGHYMPVKFRSRITELGMFELWCVSTRTDQRWKLEFNVREDDE
;
A
#
# COMPACT_ATOMS: atom_id res chain seq x y z
N ASN A 1 -17.78 17.11 7.63
CA ASN A 1 -18.68 18.14 8.18
C ASN A 1 -19.17 18.99 7.01
N GLY A 2 -20.48 19.11 6.80
CA GLY A 2 -21.06 19.75 5.61
C GLY A 2 -21.55 21.19 5.83
N GLY A 3 -21.35 21.77 7.02
CA GLY A 3 -21.96 23.05 7.41
C GLY A 3 -21.69 24.23 6.48
N VAL A 4 -20.53 24.30 5.81
CA VAL A 4 -20.20 25.36 4.83
C VAL A 4 -21.21 25.40 3.68
N PHE A 5 -21.73 24.25 3.27
CA PHE A 5 -22.71 24.14 2.18
C PHE A 5 -24.16 24.39 2.62
N LYS A 6 -24.39 24.83 3.87
CA LYS A 6 -25.67 25.44 4.27
C LYS A 6 -25.88 26.80 3.60
N SER A 7 -24.79 27.50 3.24
CA SER A 7 -24.87 28.73 2.47
C SER A 7 -25.20 28.42 1.00
N ALA A 8 -26.35 28.89 0.53
CA ALA A 8 -26.76 28.75 -0.87
C ALA A 8 -25.73 29.36 -1.82
N ALA A 9 -25.14 30.52 -1.47
CA ALA A 9 -24.14 31.19 -2.29
C ALA A 9 -22.91 30.32 -2.56
N VAL A 10 -22.44 29.56 -1.56
CA VAL A 10 -21.29 28.65 -1.74
C VAL A 10 -21.68 27.45 -2.60
N GLY A 11 -22.86 26.86 -2.38
CA GLY A 11 -23.36 25.75 -3.17
C GLY A 11 -23.57 26.11 -4.65
N GLU A 12 -24.17 27.26 -4.92
CA GLU A 12 -24.40 27.78 -6.27
C GLU A 12 -23.09 28.10 -6.99
N GLN A 13 -22.15 28.74 -6.30
CA GLN A 13 -20.84 29.04 -6.87
C GLN A 13 -20.05 27.76 -7.21
N LEU A 14 -20.10 26.74 -6.35
CA LEU A 14 -19.48 25.44 -6.63
C LEU A 14 -20.11 24.80 -7.87
N LEU A 15 -21.44 24.76 -7.97
CA LEU A 15 -22.14 24.21 -9.14
C LEU A 15 -21.81 24.97 -10.42
N LYS A 16 -21.67 26.30 -10.34
CA LYS A 16 -21.27 27.12 -11.48
C LYS A 16 -19.86 26.79 -11.97
N VAL A 17 -18.90 26.63 -11.05
CA VAL A 17 -17.52 26.25 -11.38
C VAL A 17 -17.48 24.85 -11.96
N LEU A 18 -18.13 23.87 -11.34
CA LEU A 18 -18.16 22.51 -11.89
C LEU A 18 -18.89 22.48 -13.23
N GLY A 19 -19.96 23.25 -13.40
CA GLY A 19 -20.69 23.36 -14.66
C GLY A 19 -19.85 23.89 -15.81
N SER A 20 -18.87 24.78 -15.56
CA SER A 20 -17.97 25.25 -16.62
C SER A 20 -16.97 24.18 -17.09
N TRP A 21 -16.68 23.18 -16.26
CA TRP A 21 -15.85 22.03 -16.65
C TRP A 21 -16.64 21.00 -17.48
N PHE A 22 -17.97 20.99 -17.36
CA PHE A 22 -18.86 20.04 -18.04
C PHE A 22 -19.98 20.78 -18.79
N PRO A 23 -19.66 21.54 -19.87
CA PRO A 23 -20.63 22.40 -20.55
C PRO A 23 -21.83 21.63 -21.14
N ASP A 24 -21.60 20.40 -21.61
CA ASP A 24 -22.63 19.56 -22.22
C ASP A 24 -23.43 18.74 -21.20
N ALA A 25 -22.93 18.63 -19.96
CA ALA A 25 -23.51 17.80 -18.91
C ALA A 25 -23.23 18.38 -17.52
N PRO A 26 -23.80 19.57 -17.19
CA PRO A 26 -23.51 20.22 -15.92
C PRO A 26 -24.00 19.36 -14.75
N PRO A 27 -23.21 19.26 -13.66
CA PRO A 27 -23.58 18.46 -12.51
C PRO A 27 -24.82 19.04 -11.83
N LYS A 28 -25.65 18.13 -11.30
CA LYS A 28 -26.86 18.47 -10.58
C LYS A 28 -26.69 18.19 -9.10
N THR A 29 -27.34 19.00 -8.29
CA THR A 29 -27.51 18.70 -6.88
C THR A 29 -28.32 17.41 -6.70
N LEU A 30 -27.84 16.52 -5.84
CA LEU A 30 -28.62 15.37 -5.39
C LEU A 30 -29.89 15.82 -4.66
N GLN A 31 -31.03 15.26 -5.07
CA GLN A 31 -32.33 15.49 -4.44
C GLN A 31 -32.43 14.69 -3.13
N GLY A 32 -33.16 15.22 -2.14
CA GLY A 32 -33.39 14.57 -0.84
C GLY A 32 -33.13 15.48 0.35
N GLU A 33 -33.34 14.94 1.54
CA GLU A 33 -33.09 15.64 2.80
C GLU A 33 -31.60 15.95 2.98
N ARG A 34 -31.28 17.22 3.20
CA ARG A 34 -29.91 17.72 3.33
C ARG A 34 -29.52 17.89 4.80
N ASP A 35 -29.35 16.78 5.49
CA ASP A 35 -28.75 16.78 6.83
C ASP A 35 -27.22 16.90 6.74
N LEU A 36 -26.75 18.10 6.40
CA LEU A 36 -25.33 18.38 6.17
C LEU A 36 -24.48 18.29 7.45
N ASP A 37 -25.11 18.42 8.61
CA ASP A 37 -24.44 18.34 9.90
C ASP A 37 -24.11 16.89 10.25
N HIS A 38 -25.05 15.97 10.03
CA HIS A 38 -24.88 14.57 10.42
C HIS A 38 -24.56 13.62 9.26
N ALA A 39 -24.58 14.06 8.00
CA ALA A 39 -24.34 13.20 6.84
C ALA A 39 -23.07 12.34 6.98
N VAL A 40 -21.98 12.91 7.49
CA VAL A 40 -20.72 12.17 7.71
C VAL A 40 -20.86 11.15 8.85
N ALA A 41 -21.43 11.55 9.98
CA ALA A 41 -21.62 10.65 11.13
C ALA A 41 -22.56 9.49 10.79
N ARG A 42 -23.63 9.75 10.01
CA ARG A 42 -24.54 8.72 9.50
C ARG A 42 -23.82 7.74 8.58
N GLY A 43 -22.97 8.23 7.67
CA GLY A 43 -22.14 7.39 6.82
C GLY A 43 -21.20 6.50 7.64
N ALA A 44 -20.52 7.07 8.64
CA ALA A 44 -19.63 6.33 9.52
C ALA A 44 -20.38 5.27 10.36
N ALA A 45 -21.55 5.61 10.91
CA ALA A 45 -22.39 4.69 11.67
C ALA A 45 -22.89 3.54 10.77
N TYR A 46 -23.32 3.85 9.55
CA TYR A 46 -23.73 2.83 8.57
C TYR A 46 -22.56 1.92 8.18
N TYR A 47 -21.37 2.49 7.94
CA TYR A 47 -20.17 1.72 7.65
C TYR A 47 -19.83 0.76 8.80
N GLY A 48 -19.82 1.25 10.05
CA GLY A 48 -19.62 0.42 11.24
C GLY A 48 -20.67 -0.69 11.38
N TRP A 49 -21.95 -0.36 11.17
CA TRP A 49 -23.03 -1.35 11.17
C TRP A 49 -22.85 -2.42 10.10
N SER A 50 -22.49 -2.03 8.87
CA SER A 50 -22.25 -2.92 7.73
C SER A 50 -21.07 -3.87 7.94
N LYS A 51 -20.09 -3.50 8.79
CA LYS A 51 -19.00 -4.40 9.17
C LYS A 51 -19.46 -5.60 9.97
N VAL A 52 -20.43 -5.40 10.84
CA VAL A 52 -20.91 -6.45 11.76
C VAL A 52 -22.03 -7.27 11.11
N HIS A 53 -22.90 -6.62 10.33
CA HIS A 53 -24.12 -7.24 9.81
C HIS A 53 -24.07 -7.56 8.31
N GLY A 54 -23.00 -7.18 7.62
CA GLY A 54 -22.95 -7.16 6.16
C GLY A 54 -23.77 -6.01 5.56
N GLY A 55 -23.62 -5.78 4.25
CA GLY A 55 -24.35 -4.72 3.55
C GLY A 55 -23.61 -4.21 2.32
N VAL A 56 -24.18 -3.19 1.68
CA VAL A 56 -23.55 -2.51 0.54
C VAL A 56 -22.34 -1.73 1.02
N ARG A 57 -21.18 -2.01 0.42
CA ARG A 57 -19.91 -1.33 0.68
C ARG A 57 -19.40 -0.67 -0.60
N ILE A 58 -18.95 0.57 -0.47
CA ILE A 58 -18.14 1.23 -1.49
C ILE A 58 -16.72 0.69 -1.34
N ARG A 59 -16.14 0.19 -2.43
CA ARG A 59 -14.79 -0.38 -2.42
C ARG A 59 -13.83 0.62 -3.06
N GLY A 60 -12.79 0.98 -2.33
CA GLY A 60 -11.58 1.61 -2.85
C GLY A 60 -10.51 0.53 -2.98
N GLY A 61 -9.83 0.50 -4.13
CA GLY A 61 -8.69 -0.38 -4.35
C GLY A 61 -7.44 0.45 -4.63
N THR A 62 -6.26 -0.13 -4.38
CA THR A 62 -4.98 0.51 -4.71
C THR A 62 -4.93 0.96 -6.17
N ALA A 63 -4.48 2.18 -6.42
CA ALA A 63 -4.41 2.71 -7.79
C ALA A 63 -3.23 2.14 -8.60
N ARG A 64 -2.21 1.63 -7.90
CA ARG A 64 -0.92 1.15 -8.39
C ARG A 64 -0.63 -0.25 -7.86
N SER A 65 0.23 -0.97 -8.55
CA SER A 65 0.91 -2.17 -8.03
C SER A 65 2.20 -1.74 -7.33
N TYR A 66 2.60 -2.45 -6.28
CA TYR A 66 3.83 -2.19 -5.53
C TYR A 66 4.70 -3.42 -5.44
N TYR A 67 6.02 -3.19 -5.41
CA TYR A 67 7.03 -4.24 -5.50
C TYR A 67 8.16 -4.00 -4.52
N VAL A 68 8.77 -5.09 -4.05
CA VAL A 68 10.02 -5.07 -3.30
C VAL A 68 11.13 -5.65 -4.15
N GLY A 69 12.29 -5.01 -4.15
CA GLY A 69 13.50 -5.51 -4.78
C GLY A 69 14.10 -6.66 -3.98
N ILE A 70 14.27 -7.82 -4.60
CA ILE A 70 14.91 -9.00 -4.03
C ILE A 70 16.10 -9.40 -4.89
N GLU A 71 17.28 -9.41 -4.30
CA GLU A 71 18.48 -9.90 -4.97
C GLU A 71 18.41 -11.42 -5.19
N SER A 72 18.89 -11.86 -6.35
CA SER A 72 19.01 -13.29 -6.64
C SER A 72 19.96 -14.01 -5.65
N ALA A 73 19.59 -15.25 -5.31
CA ALA A 73 20.46 -16.17 -4.59
C ALA A 73 21.52 -16.71 -5.56
N GLY A 74 22.76 -16.25 -5.41
CA GLY A 74 23.89 -16.66 -6.25
C GLY A 74 25.24 -16.30 -5.61
N LEU A 75 26.32 -16.85 -6.16
CA LEU A 75 27.67 -16.47 -5.75
C LEU A 75 27.88 -14.98 -6.05
N ALA A 76 28.31 -14.21 -5.05
CA ALA A 76 28.72 -12.84 -5.28
C ALA A 76 29.99 -12.85 -6.15
N ILE A 77 29.93 -12.21 -7.32
CA ILE A 77 31.08 -12.00 -8.18
C ILE A 77 31.60 -10.57 -7.89
N PRO A 78 32.87 -10.40 -7.46
CA PRO A 78 33.41 -9.08 -7.18
C PRO A 78 33.26 -8.12 -8.37
N GLY A 79 32.69 -6.93 -8.12
CA GLY A 79 32.48 -5.89 -9.13
C GLY A 79 31.24 -6.06 -10.02
N ILE A 80 30.46 -7.14 -9.86
CA ILE A 80 29.19 -7.32 -10.56
C ILE A 80 28.05 -7.25 -9.53
N PRO A 81 27.15 -6.24 -9.62
CA PRO A 81 26.00 -6.17 -8.73
C PRO A 81 25.09 -7.39 -8.97
N ARG A 82 24.48 -7.91 -7.91
CA ARG A 82 23.56 -9.04 -8.05
C ARG A 82 22.33 -8.59 -8.84
N PRO A 83 21.79 -9.44 -9.73
CA PRO A 83 20.52 -9.18 -10.37
C PRO A 83 19.42 -8.96 -9.33
N LEU A 84 18.77 -7.80 -9.42
CA LEU A 84 17.61 -7.43 -8.62
C LEU A 84 16.34 -7.84 -9.34
N ARG A 85 15.42 -8.51 -8.64
CA ARG A 85 14.09 -8.85 -9.15
C ARG A 85 13.05 -8.04 -8.40
N ALA A 86 12.05 -7.51 -9.10
CA ALA A 86 10.91 -6.86 -8.47
C ALA A 86 9.84 -7.90 -8.13
N LEU A 87 9.61 -8.13 -6.84
CA LEU A 87 8.57 -9.03 -6.32
C LEU A 87 7.30 -8.23 -6.06
N CYS A 88 6.22 -8.53 -6.77
CA CYS A 88 4.93 -7.87 -6.54
C CYS A 88 4.40 -8.23 -5.15
N VAL A 89 4.23 -7.23 -4.29
CA VAL A 89 3.71 -7.38 -2.92
C VAL A 89 2.28 -6.88 -2.79
N VAL A 90 1.86 -5.96 -3.65
CA VAL A 90 0.50 -5.42 -3.71
C VAL A 90 0.06 -5.31 -5.16
N PRO A 91 -1.02 -5.98 -5.57
CA PRO A 91 -1.58 -5.82 -6.90
C PRO A 91 -2.38 -4.52 -6.97
N ARG A 92 -2.59 -4.02 -8.18
CA ARG A 92 -3.56 -2.95 -8.43
C ARG A 92 -4.96 -3.42 -8.06
N GLY A 93 -5.73 -2.54 -7.41
CA GLY A 93 -7.10 -2.82 -7.01
C GLY A 93 -7.22 -3.63 -5.72
N MET A 94 -6.11 -3.89 -5.01
CA MET A 94 -6.17 -4.50 -3.68
C MET A 94 -7.05 -3.64 -2.77
N GLU A 95 -8.10 -4.25 -2.22
CA GLU A 95 -9.15 -3.53 -1.51
C GLU A 95 -8.70 -3.08 -0.12
N GLU A 96 -9.17 -1.92 0.32
CA GLU A 96 -9.01 -1.47 1.70
C GLU A 96 -9.53 -2.51 2.70
N GLY A 97 -8.80 -2.70 3.79
CA GLY A 97 -9.10 -3.70 4.81
C GLY A 97 -8.66 -5.13 4.47
N THR A 98 -8.03 -5.36 3.32
CA THR A 98 -7.55 -6.70 2.92
C THR A 98 -6.07 -6.92 3.24
N GLU A 99 -5.73 -8.19 3.39
CA GLU A 99 -4.36 -8.69 3.55
C GLU A 99 -4.08 -9.73 2.47
N ALA A 100 -2.83 -9.81 2.01
CA ALA A 100 -2.38 -10.81 1.07
C ALA A 100 -1.03 -11.39 1.52
N ASP A 101 -0.96 -12.72 1.60
CA ASP A 101 0.33 -13.41 1.59
C ASP A 101 1.00 -13.20 0.24
N VAL A 102 2.31 -13.01 0.24
CA VAL A 102 3.11 -12.88 -0.98
C VAL A 102 3.84 -14.20 -1.22
N PRO A 103 3.38 -15.04 -2.17
CA PRO A 103 4.05 -16.30 -2.47
C PRO A 103 5.46 -16.05 -3.02
N SER A 104 6.48 -16.48 -2.28
CA SER A 104 7.87 -16.41 -2.68
C SER A 104 8.69 -17.51 -2.03
N ASP A 105 9.94 -17.62 -2.45
CA ASP A 105 10.99 -18.28 -1.66
C ASP A 105 11.19 -17.53 -0.33
N GLU A 106 11.78 -18.23 0.65
CA GLU A 106 12.12 -17.61 1.93
C GLU A 106 13.22 -16.56 1.76
N ILE A 107 13.03 -15.42 2.40
CA ILE A 107 13.98 -14.32 2.40
C ILE A 107 14.69 -14.32 3.75
N GLY A 108 15.98 -14.05 3.71
CA GLY A 108 16.83 -14.05 4.89
C GLY A 108 16.99 -12.70 5.52
N LEU A 109 16.58 -12.59 6.77
CA LEU A 109 16.95 -11.44 7.61
C LEU A 109 18.05 -11.86 8.58
N ILE A 110 19.00 -10.97 8.83
CA ILE A 110 20.03 -11.16 9.85
C ILE A 110 19.53 -10.51 11.14
N VAL A 111 19.45 -11.30 12.21
CA VAL A 111 19.03 -10.81 13.53
C VAL A 111 20.07 -9.82 14.07
N GLY A 112 19.61 -8.66 14.52
CA GLY A 112 20.45 -7.56 15.02
C GLY A 112 20.86 -6.54 13.95
N GLU A 113 20.68 -6.84 12.66
CA GLU A 113 21.04 -5.94 11.55
C GLU A 113 19.79 -5.32 10.90
N PRO A 114 19.83 -4.03 10.51
CA PRO A 114 18.77 -3.41 9.74
C PRO A 114 18.72 -4.02 8.33
N ALA A 115 17.54 -4.48 7.92
CA ALA A 115 17.30 -4.99 6.58
C ALA A 115 16.70 -3.88 5.71
N HIS A 116 17.40 -3.53 4.63
CA HIS A 116 16.97 -2.51 3.67
C HIS A 116 16.40 -3.16 2.40
N PHE A 117 15.25 -2.66 1.97
CA PHE A 117 14.53 -3.14 0.80
C PHE A 117 14.22 -1.97 -0.13
N ARG A 118 14.76 -2.03 -1.36
CA ARG A 118 14.33 -1.12 -2.43
C ARG A 118 12.85 -1.33 -2.72
N PHE A 119 12.10 -0.25 -2.83
CA PHE A 119 10.64 -0.29 -2.97
C PHE A 119 10.21 0.40 -4.26
N PHE A 120 9.26 -0.19 -4.97
CA PHE A 120 8.88 0.27 -6.30
C PHE A 120 7.37 0.31 -6.48
N SER A 121 6.90 1.12 -7.46
CA SER A 121 5.49 1.19 -7.84
C SER A 121 5.29 1.24 -9.35
N SER A 122 4.14 0.73 -9.82
CA SER A 122 3.72 0.84 -11.22
C SER A 122 2.27 1.31 -11.34
N SER A 123 2.01 2.26 -12.24
CA SER A 123 0.67 2.69 -12.65
C SER A 123 0.13 1.98 -13.89
N ILE A 124 0.98 1.27 -14.63
CA ILE A 124 0.65 0.67 -15.93
C ILE A 124 0.57 -0.85 -15.90
N ARG A 125 1.25 -1.51 -14.95
CA ARG A 125 1.21 -2.97 -14.76
C ARG A 125 -0.01 -3.37 -13.93
N LYS A 126 -1.12 -3.61 -14.62
CA LYS A 126 -2.46 -3.76 -14.00
C LYS A 126 -2.80 -5.18 -13.56
N ASP A 127 -2.14 -6.18 -14.13
CA ASP A 127 -2.53 -7.60 -14.00
C ASP A 127 -1.58 -8.41 -13.10
N ASP A 128 -0.48 -7.81 -12.66
CA ASP A 128 0.49 -8.46 -11.77
C ASP A 128 -0.18 -8.86 -10.43
N GLN A 129 0.15 -10.05 -9.95
CA GLN A 129 -0.39 -10.63 -8.72
C GLN A 129 0.68 -10.73 -7.64
N PRO A 130 0.31 -10.77 -6.33
CA PRO A 130 1.26 -11.06 -5.26
C PRO A 130 2.13 -12.28 -5.58
N GLY A 131 3.43 -12.13 -5.38
CA GLY A 131 4.42 -13.19 -5.62
C GLY A 131 4.98 -13.25 -7.04
N MET A 132 4.39 -12.50 -7.98
CA MET A 132 4.95 -12.40 -9.33
C MET A 132 6.31 -11.70 -9.28
N GLN A 133 7.32 -12.33 -9.87
CA GLN A 133 8.68 -11.81 -9.97
C GLN A 133 8.92 -11.25 -11.37
N ILE A 134 9.43 -10.02 -11.43
CA ILE A 134 9.81 -9.34 -12.66
C ILE A 134 11.33 -9.23 -12.67
N ASP A 135 11.98 -9.92 -13.61
CA ASP A 135 13.44 -9.99 -13.70
C ASP A 135 14.06 -8.80 -14.44
N SER A 136 13.27 -8.12 -15.29
CA SER A 136 13.69 -6.96 -16.08
C SER A 136 12.50 -6.08 -16.41
N TRP A 137 12.69 -4.77 -16.36
CA TRP A 137 11.67 -3.77 -16.68
C TRP A 137 12.35 -2.48 -17.20
N GLU A 138 11.59 -1.66 -17.93
CA GLU A 138 12.00 -0.30 -18.26
C GLU A 138 11.67 0.63 -17.08
N GLU A 139 12.46 1.68 -16.87
CA GLU A 139 12.32 2.60 -15.72
C GLU A 139 10.93 3.25 -15.64
N GLU A 140 10.27 3.46 -16.78
CA GLU A 140 8.91 4.01 -16.83
C GLU A 140 7.83 2.99 -16.43
N GLU A 141 8.12 1.68 -16.49
CA GLU A 141 7.17 0.65 -16.10
C GLU A 141 7.09 0.47 -14.58
N ILE A 142 8.24 0.45 -13.91
CA ILE A 142 8.38 0.23 -12.47
C ILE A 142 9.34 1.28 -11.92
N VAL A 143 8.79 2.23 -11.19
CA VAL A 143 9.50 3.41 -10.67
C VAL A 143 9.87 3.16 -9.22
N GLU A 144 11.13 3.41 -8.87
CA GLU A 144 11.63 3.34 -7.50
C GLU A 144 11.08 4.47 -6.62
N THR A 145 10.92 4.16 -5.35
CA THR A 145 10.36 5.03 -4.30
C THR A 145 11.17 4.87 -3.02
N ASP A 146 10.80 5.59 -1.96
CA ASP A 146 11.49 5.50 -0.67
C ASP A 146 11.63 4.06 -0.19
N SER A 147 12.86 3.67 0.19
CA SER A 147 13.16 2.33 0.64
C SER A 147 12.45 1.97 1.94
N LEU A 148 12.23 0.68 2.13
CA LEU A 148 11.66 0.10 3.33
C LEU A 148 12.75 -0.50 4.21
N GLU A 149 12.62 -0.37 5.52
CA GLU A 149 13.55 -0.88 6.52
C GLU A 149 12.81 -1.65 7.62
N ALA A 150 13.43 -2.71 8.13
CA ALA A 150 13.05 -3.34 9.38
C ALA A 150 14.28 -3.87 10.11
N THR A 151 14.29 -3.75 11.43
CA THR A 151 15.34 -4.32 12.28
C THR A 151 14.73 -5.40 13.17
N LEU A 152 15.31 -6.60 13.12
CA LEU A 152 14.95 -7.70 14.00
C LEU A 152 15.79 -7.56 15.27
N PRO A 153 15.20 -7.25 16.44
CA PRO A 153 15.98 -7.11 17.66
C PRO A 153 16.62 -8.45 18.03
N ALA A 154 17.91 -8.43 18.38
CA ALA A 154 18.61 -9.60 18.90
C ALA A 154 18.20 -9.87 20.36
N GLU A 155 17.93 -11.13 20.67
CA GLU A 155 17.88 -11.67 22.02
C GLU A 155 19.23 -12.29 22.40
N ALA A 156 19.42 -12.61 23.68
CA ALA A 156 20.71 -13.11 24.15
C ALA A 156 21.06 -14.47 23.48
N GLY A 157 21.99 -14.45 22.52
CA GLY A 157 22.54 -15.64 21.86
C GLY A 157 22.06 -15.89 20.42
N ASP A 158 21.24 -15.01 19.84
CA ASP A 158 20.73 -15.13 18.46
C ASP A 158 21.21 -14.03 17.49
N GLU A 159 22.09 -13.13 17.94
CA GLU A 159 22.71 -12.10 17.09
C GLU A 159 23.48 -12.73 15.92
N GLY A 160 23.26 -12.21 14.71
CA GLY A 160 23.88 -12.70 13.49
C GLY A 160 23.24 -13.98 12.92
N HIS A 161 22.19 -14.52 13.55
CA HIS A 161 21.47 -15.68 12.99
C HIS A 161 20.54 -15.27 11.84
N TYR A 162 20.36 -16.22 10.92
CA TYR A 162 19.44 -16.08 9.79
C TYR A 162 18.00 -16.42 10.22
N MET A 163 17.09 -15.47 10.00
CA MET A 163 15.65 -15.64 10.17
C MET A 163 14.97 -15.72 8.80
N PRO A 164 14.43 -16.89 8.39
CA PRO A 164 13.63 -17.00 7.17
C PRO A 164 12.27 -16.32 7.34
N VAL A 165 11.93 -15.45 6.41
CA VAL A 165 10.65 -14.74 6.39
C VAL A 165 9.98 -14.82 5.02
N LYS A 166 8.67 -14.59 5.00
CA LYS A 166 7.90 -14.24 3.81
C LYS A 166 7.19 -12.91 4.01
N PHE A 167 6.82 -12.26 2.92
CA PHE A 167 6.07 -11.02 3.04
C PHE A 167 4.56 -11.25 3.17
N ARG A 168 3.93 -10.40 3.96
CA ARG A 168 2.49 -10.19 3.97
C ARG A 168 2.21 -8.71 3.80
N SER A 169 1.39 -8.37 2.82
CA SER A 169 0.94 -6.99 2.61
C SER A 169 -0.46 -6.78 3.18
N ARG A 170 -0.73 -5.55 3.59
CA ARG A 170 -2.04 -5.11 4.07
C ARG A 170 -2.34 -3.73 3.54
N ILE A 171 -3.57 -3.54 3.07
CA ILE A 171 -4.13 -2.20 2.89
C ILE A 171 -5.09 -1.97 4.05
N THR A 172 -4.79 -1.01 4.90
CA THR A 172 -5.66 -0.66 6.02
C THR A 172 -6.99 -0.08 5.51
N GLU A 173 -7.97 0.01 6.40
CA GLU A 173 -9.27 0.64 6.10
C GLU A 173 -9.17 2.15 5.85
N LEU A 174 -8.01 2.76 6.11
CA LEU A 174 -7.72 4.16 5.80
C LEU A 174 -6.91 4.30 4.50
N GLY A 175 -6.71 3.21 3.75
CA GLY A 175 -5.92 3.20 2.51
C GLY A 175 -4.41 3.21 2.71
N MET A 176 -3.92 3.07 3.95
CA MET A 176 -2.48 2.97 4.22
C MET A 176 -1.96 1.57 3.88
N PHE A 177 -0.85 1.52 3.15
CA PHE A 177 -0.09 0.31 2.87
C PHE A 177 0.77 -0.09 4.07
N GLU A 178 0.79 -1.38 4.38
CA GLU A 178 1.74 -1.99 5.30
C GLU A 178 2.36 -3.23 4.66
N LEU A 179 3.66 -3.42 4.87
CA LEU A 179 4.36 -4.64 4.52
C LEU A 179 4.99 -5.24 5.77
N TRP A 180 4.89 -6.55 5.89
CA TRP A 180 5.36 -7.29 7.05
C TRP A 180 6.27 -8.43 6.62
N CYS A 181 7.41 -8.57 7.29
CA CYS A 181 8.19 -9.79 7.30
C CYS A 181 7.58 -10.75 8.33
N VAL A 182 7.10 -11.91 7.90
CA VAL A 182 6.48 -12.93 8.76
C VAL A 182 7.41 -14.14 8.81
N SER A 183 7.81 -14.56 10.01
CA SER A 183 8.67 -15.73 10.19
C SER A 183 7.98 -16.99 9.65
N THR A 184 8.76 -17.87 8.99
CA THR A 184 8.28 -19.21 8.61
C THR A 184 8.51 -20.25 9.70
N ARG A 185 9.20 -19.87 10.78
CA ARG A 185 9.60 -20.74 11.90
C ARG A 185 8.89 -20.43 13.21
N THR A 186 8.48 -19.18 13.42
CA THR A 186 7.85 -18.69 14.65
C THR A 186 6.61 -17.86 14.32
N ASP A 187 5.82 -17.47 15.33
CA ASP A 187 4.68 -16.57 15.15
C ASP A 187 5.08 -15.07 15.10
N GLN A 188 6.38 -14.78 15.00
CA GLN A 188 6.88 -13.41 14.99
C GLN A 188 6.69 -12.75 13.62
N ARG A 189 6.48 -11.43 13.66
CA ARG A 189 6.39 -10.58 12.47
C ARG A 189 6.96 -9.20 12.75
N TRP A 190 7.54 -8.60 11.72
CA TRP A 190 8.18 -7.28 11.78
C TRP A 190 7.61 -6.42 10.67
N LYS A 191 7.15 -5.22 11.03
CA LYS A 191 6.64 -4.25 10.06
C LYS A 191 7.82 -3.58 9.38
N LEU A 192 7.75 -3.49 8.06
CA LEU A 192 8.65 -2.66 7.26
C LEU A 192 8.13 -1.22 7.27
N GLU A 193 9.02 -0.28 7.56
CA GLU A 193 8.73 1.15 7.63
C GLU A 193 9.56 1.91 6.59
N PHE A 194 9.07 3.05 6.11
CA PHE A 194 9.84 3.87 5.18
C PHE A 194 11.03 4.51 5.90
N ASN A 195 12.21 4.42 5.30
CA ASN A 195 13.37 5.16 5.78
C ASN A 195 13.22 6.64 5.38
N VAL A 196 13.27 7.52 6.37
CA VAL A 196 13.18 8.99 6.20
C VAL A 196 14.55 9.68 6.27
N ARG A 197 15.62 8.91 6.49
CA ARG A 197 16.99 9.41 6.44
C ARG A 197 17.50 9.14 5.03
N GLU A 198 17.75 10.22 4.28
CA GLU A 198 18.54 10.13 3.06
C GLU A 198 19.94 9.67 3.48
N ASP A 199 20.39 8.55 2.93
CA ASP A 199 21.82 8.27 2.87
C ASP A 199 22.37 9.23 1.82
N ASP A 200 23.02 10.31 2.27
CA ASP A 200 23.82 11.18 1.42
C ASP A 200 24.94 10.33 0.78
N GLU A 201 24.69 9.77 -0.41
CA GLU A 201 25.73 9.26 -1.32
C GLU A 201 26.12 10.30 -2.39
#